data_AF-A0A852VC32-F1
#
_entry.id   AF-A0A852VC32-F1
#
_cell.length_a   1.000
_cell.length_b   1.000
_cell.length_c   1.000
_cell.angle_alpha   90.00
_cell.angle_beta   90.00
_cell.angle_gamma   90.00
#
_symmetry.space_group_name_H-M   'P 1'
#
loop_
_entity.id
_entity.type
_entity.pdbx_description
1 polymer ?
#
loop_
_entity_poly.entity_id
_entity_poly.type
_entity_poly.pdbx_seq_one_letter_code
_entity_poly.pdbx_strand_id
1 'polypeptide(L)' 'MSTYEKQMPIHRVRCDATGCNAEFEARYKFDRRYPELTRQEASRAGWDVPPPRGKGSRSKEDFCPEHRRR' A
#
# COMPACT_ATOMS: atom_id res chain seq x y z
N MET A 1 -1.50 -36.17 -3.09
CA MET A 1 -1.99 -34.86 -3.57
C MET A 1 -1.80 -33.84 -2.45
N SER A 2 -0.90 -32.88 -2.60
CA SER A 2 -0.76 -31.78 -1.64
C SER A 2 -0.30 -30.53 -2.39
N THR A 3 -1.27 -29.78 -2.89
CA THR A 3 -1.06 -28.44 -3.45
C THR A 3 -1.89 -27.47 -2.63
N TYR A 4 -1.52 -27.30 -1.36
CA TYR A 4 -1.87 -26.08 -0.64
C TYR A 4 -0.91 -24.98 -1.14
N GLU A 5 -1.09 -24.54 -2.39
CA GLU A 5 -0.55 -23.25 -2.81
C GLU A 5 -1.31 -22.18 -2.02
N LYS A 6 -0.79 -21.85 -0.83
CA LYS A 6 -1.21 -20.66 -0.10
C LYS A 6 -0.95 -19.48 -1.03
N GLN A 7 -2.01 -18.97 -1.68
CA GLN A 7 -1.95 -17.71 -2.40
C GLN A 7 -1.46 -16.66 -1.40
N MET A 8 -0.21 -16.22 -1.57
CA MET A 8 0.39 -15.21 -0.70
C MET A 8 -0.41 -13.92 -0.82
N PRO A 9 -0.65 -13.19 0.29
CA PRO A 9 -1.39 -11.94 0.24
C PRO A 9 -0.64 -10.94 -0.65
N ILE A 10 -1.35 -10.36 -1.62
CA ILE A 10 -0.86 -9.25 -2.44
C ILE A 10 -1.16 -7.96 -1.68
N HIS A 11 -0.13 -7.22 -1.31
CA HIS A 11 -0.27 -5.92 -0.67
C HIS A 11 -0.55 -4.83 -1.71
N ARG A 12 -1.52 -3.97 -1.40
CA ARG A 12 -1.91 -2.79 -2.18
C ARG A 12 -2.08 -1.61 -1.25
N VAL A 13 -1.82 -0.41 -1.74
CA VAL A 13 -2.17 0.84 -1.07
C VAL A 13 -3.50 1.32 -1.65
N ARG A 14 -4.43 1.75 -0.79
CA ARG A 14 -5.72 2.31 -1.21
C ARG A 14 -5.79 3.76 -0.80
N CYS A 15 -6.46 4.59 -1.58
CA CYS A 15 -6.73 5.95 -1.16
C CYS A 15 -7.88 5.97 -0.14
N ASP A 16 -7.69 6.67 0.98
CA ASP A 16 -8.69 6.85 2.03
C ASP A 16 -9.63 8.05 1.78
N ALA A 17 -9.45 8.78 0.67
CA ALA A 17 -10.35 9.89 0.32
C ALA A 17 -11.76 9.37 -0.02
N THR A 18 -12.78 9.98 0.58
CA THR A 18 -14.19 9.60 0.36
C THR A 18 -14.54 9.62 -1.13
N GLY A 19 -15.01 8.48 -1.66
CA GLY A 19 -15.39 8.33 -3.06
C GLY A 19 -14.22 8.08 -4.02
N CYS A 20 -12.98 8.01 -3.53
CA CYS A 20 -11.83 7.65 -4.34
C CYS A 20 -11.60 6.14 -4.32
N ASN A 21 -11.52 5.51 -5.50
CA ASN A 21 -11.21 4.09 -5.66
C ASN A 21 -9.78 3.87 -6.19
N ALA A 22 -8.88 4.84 -6.03
CA ALA A 22 -7.51 4.68 -6.46
C ALA A 22 -6.82 3.61 -5.62
N GLU A 23 -6.16 2.67 -6.30
CA GLU A 23 -5.31 1.65 -5.69
C GLU A 23 -3.92 1.70 -6.35
N PHE A 24 -2.88 1.49 -5.55
CA PHE A 24 -1.52 1.28 -6.04
C PHE A 24 -1.08 -0.13 -5.73
N GLU A 25 -0.58 -0.81 -6.77
CA GLU A 25 0.07 -2.11 -6.67
C GLU A 25 1.51 -1.97 -7.17
N ALA A 26 2.46 -2.49 -6.39
CA ALA A 26 3.87 -2.44 -6.74
C ALA A 26 4.14 -3.10 -8.09
N ARG A 27 5.07 -2.54 -8.87
CA ARG A 27 5.37 -3.03 -10.21
C ARG A 27 5.87 -4.47 -10.16
N TYR A 28 6.78 -4.76 -9.24
CA TYR A 28 7.41 -6.07 -9.11
C TYR A 28 6.63 -7.01 -8.20
N LYS A 29 6.50 -8.27 -8.61
CA LYS A 29 5.83 -9.33 -7.81
C LYS A 29 6.48 -9.55 -6.45
N PHE A 30 7.78 -9.26 -6.33
CA PHE A 30 8.51 -9.34 -5.07
C PHE A 30 8.03 -8.27 -4.08
N ASP A 31 7.94 -7.02 -4.52
CA ASP A 31 7.53 -5.88 -3.66
C ASP A 31 6.09 -5.98 -3.20
N ARG A 32 5.20 -6.58 -4.02
CA ARG A 32 3.80 -6.89 -3.64
C ARG A 32 3.69 -7.80 -2.41
N ARG A 33 4.75 -8.55 -2.08
CA ARG A 33 4.77 -9.44 -0.90
C ARG A 33 5.09 -8.72 0.39
N TYR A 34 5.61 -7.49 0.31
CA TYR A 34 6.05 -6.73 1.46
C TYR A 34 5.29 -5.39 1.49
N PRO A 35 4.46 -5.15 2.53
CA PRO A 35 3.70 -3.90 2.61
C PRO A 35 4.61 -2.68 2.64
N GLU A 36 5.79 -2.79 3.25
CA GLU A 36 6.78 -1.71 3.31
C GLU A 36 7.34 -1.35 1.93
N LEU A 37 7.65 -2.36 1.10
CA LEU A 37 8.16 -2.13 -0.26
C LEU A 37 7.06 -1.57 -1.16
N THR A 38 5.83 -2.10 -1.06
CA THR A 38 4.68 -1.57 -1.80
C THR A 38 4.40 -0.11 -1.43
N ARG A 39 4.46 0.25 -0.14
CA ARG A 39 4.31 1.65 0.31
C ARG A 39 5.48 2.52 -0.13
N GLN A 40 6.71 2.00 -0.11
CA GLN A 40 7.87 2.75 -0.60
C GLN A 40 7.74 3.06 -2.09
N GLU A 41 7.29 2.09 -2.91
CA GLU A 41 7.01 2.34 -4.32
C GLU A 41 5.86 3.33 -4.52
N ALA A 42 4.77 3.22 -3.75
CA ALA A 42 3.66 4.17 -3.82
C ALA A 42 4.13 5.59 -3.51
N SER A 43 4.97 5.77 -2.47
CA SER A 43 5.57 7.06 -2.13
C SER A 43 6.40 7.63 -3.28
N ARG A 44 7.24 6.80 -3.92
CA ARG A 44 8.01 7.18 -5.11
C ARG A 44 7.12 7.54 -6.30
N ALA A 45 5.96 6.91 -6.42
CA ALA A 45 4.95 7.23 -7.42
C ALA A 45 4.12 8.49 -7.08
N GLY A 46 4.45 9.18 -5.98
CA GLY A 46 3.83 10.45 -5.60
C GLY A 46 2.63 10.31 -4.67
N TRP A 47 2.34 9.11 -4.17
CA TRP A 47 1.33 8.91 -3.13
C TRP A 47 1.82 9.47 -1.78
N ASP A 48 0.88 9.99 -0.99
CA ASP A 48 1.12 10.34 0.40
C ASP A 48 0.81 9.12 1.27
N VAL A 49 1.84 8.30 1.44
CA VAL A 49 1.82 7.07 2.25
C VAL A 49 2.83 7.20 3.38
N PRO A 50 2.40 7.62 4.57
CA PRO A 50 3.31 7.79 5.69
C PRO A 50 3.95 6.46 6.10
N PRO A 51 5.19 6.48 6.65
CA PRO A 51 5.83 5.25 7.13
C PRO A 51 4.97 4.60 8.23
N PRO A 52 4.94 3.26 8.30
CA PRO A 52 4.25 2.56 9.38
C PRO A 52 4.83 3.05 10.73
N ARG A 53 3.98 3.61 11.58
CA ARG A 53 4.39 4.03 12.93
C ARG A 53 4.43 2.81 13.85
N GLY A 54 5.28 2.89 14.88
CA GLY A 54 5.43 1.83 15.87
C GLY A 54 4.12 1.42 16.56
N LYS A 55 4.14 0.22 17.15
CA LYS A 55 3.01 -0.43 17.84
C LYS A 55 2.23 0.57 18.71
N GLY A 56 0.93 0.72 18.45
CA GLY A 56 0.01 1.55 19.24
C GLY A 56 -0.41 2.87 18.61
N SER A 57 0.22 3.28 17.51
CA SER A 57 -0.25 4.44 16.72
C SER A 57 -1.31 4.01 15.70
N ARG A 58 -2.40 4.77 15.58
CA ARG A 58 -3.29 4.63 14.41
C ARG A 58 -2.48 4.93 13.15
N SER A 59 -2.50 4.01 12.19
CA SER A 59 -1.94 4.27 10.85
C SER A 59 -2.56 5.56 10.32
N LYS A 60 -1.72 6.48 9.85
CA LYS A 60 -2.22 7.66 9.13
C LYS A 60 -2.82 7.18 7.80
N GLU A 61 -3.85 7.89 7.36
CA GLU A 61 -4.57 7.70 6.10
C GLU A 61 -3.58 7.76 4.91
N ASP A 62 -3.83 6.93 3.90
CA ASP A 62 -3.10 6.88 2.64
C ASP A 62 -3.84 7.70 1.57
N PHE A 63 -3.15 8.59 0.88
CA PHE A 63 -3.75 9.39 -0.18
C PHE A 63 -3.04 9.22 -1.51
N CYS A 64 -3.82 9.12 -2.59
CA CYS A 64 -3.29 9.12 -3.94
C CYS A 64 -2.74 10.50 -4.34
N PRO A 65 -1.98 10.61 -5.45
CA PRO A 65 -1.36 11.88 -5.85
C PRO A 65 -2.34 13.04 -6.03
N GLU A 66 -3.60 12.74 -6.34
CA GLU A 66 -4.69 13.71 -6.48
C GLU A 66 -5.22 14.24 -5.13
N HIS A 67 -5.15 13.42 -4.07
CA HIS A 67 -5.71 13.74 -2.75
C HIS A 67 -4.66 13.95 -1.65
N ARG A 68 -3.37 13.88 -2.00
CA ARG A 68 -2.28 14.09 -1.04
C ARG A 68 -2.40 15.46 -0.35
N ARG A 69 -2.23 15.49 0.96
CA ARG A 69 -2.21 16.75 1.73
C ARG A 69 -0.84 17.40 1.49
N ARG A 70 -0.80 18.52 0.76
CA ARG A 70 0.43 19.33 0.59
C ARG A 70 0.87 19.95 1.91
#